data_AF-A0A381UAP6-F1
#
_entry.id   AF-A0A381UAP6-F1
#
_cell.length_a   1.000
_cell.length_b   1.000
_cell.length_c   1.000
_cell.angle_alpha   90.00
_cell.angle_beta   90.00
_cell.angle_gamma   90.00
#
_symmetry.space_group_name_H-M   'P 1'
#
loop_
_entity.id
_entity.type
_entity.pdbx_description
1 polymer ?
#
loop_
_entity_poly.entity_id
_entity_poly.type
_entity_poly.pdbx_seq_one_letter_code
_entity_poly.pdbx_strand_id
1 'polypeptide(L)'
;MDDDQMSTKFPEDIQETLDKLMVNRRGKDPQSYMKTESIVGYVSPQQCYRLDAHSLTPIEESGKLDISKVEPEAPPHVRCTGNWRAIETVESMQANILGGLGTLTLNAYELNIPEAAPTPEFLAFYDARLLRVGDLLTFESDQNLPVTIINIGQTYVEDYLHVKDQGGGSFIEYHDRPHLHMPLEPKAHGHLLLGRSEGDDYLLSAFPIPFGYAIYTKPFALHADPYLVGRYLVIYSITKNYSTVVFRTETKEVIKVHIT
;
A
#
# COMPACT_ATOMS: atom_id res chain seq x y z
N MET A 1 -14.74 -22.55 17.23
CA MET A 1 -14.77 -21.16 17.68
C MET A 1 -15.50 -20.44 16.58
N ASP A 2 -16.70 -19.99 16.90
CA ASP A 2 -17.81 -19.84 15.96
C ASP A 2 -17.71 -18.54 15.16
N ASP A 3 -17.86 -18.63 13.84
CA ASP A 3 -17.90 -17.49 12.90
C ASP A 3 -18.93 -16.42 13.29
N ASP A 4 -19.95 -16.81 14.07
CA ASP A 4 -21.07 -15.97 14.49
C ASP A 4 -20.68 -14.87 15.51
N GLN A 5 -19.51 -14.97 16.17
CA GLN A 5 -19.04 -13.95 17.12
C GLN A 5 -18.19 -12.83 16.48
N MET A 6 -17.66 -13.02 15.26
CA MET A 6 -16.90 -11.96 14.58
C MET A 6 -17.81 -10.91 13.92
N SER A 7 -19.04 -11.29 13.52
CA SER A 7 -19.96 -10.40 12.79
C SER A 7 -20.40 -9.18 13.60
N THR A 8 -20.59 -9.30 14.91
CA THR A 8 -21.08 -8.19 15.75
C THR A 8 -20.04 -7.13 16.13
N LYS A 9 -18.75 -7.35 15.79
CA LYS A 9 -17.63 -6.49 16.23
C LYS A 9 -17.27 -5.38 15.23
N PHE A 10 -17.70 -5.50 13.98
CA PHE A 10 -17.38 -4.54 12.91
C PHE A 10 -18.64 -3.80 12.45
N PRO A 11 -18.52 -2.56 11.95
CA PRO A 11 -19.65 -1.89 11.32
C PRO A 11 -20.05 -2.58 10.00
N GLU A 12 -21.30 -2.38 9.57
CA GLU A 12 -21.93 -3.08 8.43
C GLU A 12 -21.11 -2.96 7.13
N ASP A 13 -20.56 -1.78 6.85
CA ASP A 13 -19.72 -1.50 5.67
C ASP A 13 -18.47 -2.40 5.59
N ILE A 14 -17.87 -2.72 6.73
CA ILE A 14 -16.74 -3.65 6.81
C ILE A 14 -17.21 -5.09 6.72
N GLN A 15 -18.32 -5.44 7.40
CA GLN A 15 -18.87 -6.81 7.38
C GLN A 15 -19.12 -7.31 5.95
N GLU A 16 -19.69 -6.46 5.09
CA GLU A 16 -19.98 -6.78 3.68
C GLU A 16 -18.72 -7.04 2.83
N THR A 17 -17.53 -6.66 3.32
CA THR A 17 -16.27 -6.73 2.58
C THR A 17 -15.24 -7.67 3.21
N LEU A 18 -15.50 -8.24 4.39
CA LEU A 18 -14.56 -9.09 5.14
C LEU A 18 -13.92 -10.19 4.26
N ASP A 19 -14.73 -10.96 3.55
CA ASP A 19 -14.24 -12.07 2.72
C ASP A 19 -13.30 -11.61 1.61
N LYS A 20 -13.56 -10.41 1.07
CA LYS A 20 -12.77 -9.81 0.00
C LYS A 20 -11.48 -9.18 0.53
N LEU A 21 -11.45 -8.78 1.79
CA LEU A 21 -10.27 -8.23 2.46
C LEU A 21 -9.25 -9.30 2.83
N MET A 22 -9.63 -10.58 2.82
CA MET A 22 -8.74 -11.71 3.14
C MET A 22 -7.87 -12.07 1.92
N VAL A 23 -6.71 -11.44 1.81
CA VAL A 23 -5.70 -11.79 0.80
C VAL A 23 -5.00 -13.10 1.20
N ASN A 24 -4.80 -14.01 0.25
CA ASN A 24 -4.01 -15.23 0.47
C ASN A 24 -3.31 -15.66 -0.83
N ARG A 25 -2.34 -14.86 -1.25
CA ARG A 25 -1.50 -15.11 -2.44
C ARG A 25 -0.33 -15.99 -2.05
N ARG A 26 -0.04 -17.02 -2.86
CA ARG A 26 1.05 -17.98 -2.59
C ARG A 26 1.73 -18.40 -3.88
N GLY A 27 3.05 -18.28 -3.91
CA GLY A 27 3.91 -18.84 -4.95
C GLY A 27 4.26 -20.30 -4.67
N LYS A 28 5.25 -20.80 -5.41
CA LYS A 28 5.74 -22.19 -5.23
C LYS A 28 6.64 -22.34 -4.01
N ASP A 29 7.47 -21.34 -3.74
CA ASP A 29 8.31 -21.32 -2.55
C ASP A 29 7.45 -21.06 -1.30
N PRO A 30 7.66 -21.77 -0.17
CA PRO A 30 6.92 -21.53 1.07
C PRO A 30 7.06 -20.12 1.66
N GLN A 31 8.11 -19.38 1.29
CA GLN A 31 8.36 -17.96 1.62
C GLN A 31 7.83 -17.01 0.55
N SER A 32 7.16 -17.50 -0.49
CA SER A 32 6.50 -16.68 -1.49
C SER A 32 5.02 -16.54 -1.13
N TYR A 33 4.68 -15.53 -0.35
CA TYR A 33 3.30 -15.26 0.01
C TYR A 33 3.04 -13.80 0.33
N MET A 34 1.80 -13.37 0.16
CA MET A 34 1.23 -12.17 0.76
C MET A 34 -0.14 -12.56 1.28
N LYS A 35 -0.33 -12.44 2.59
CA LYS A 35 -1.57 -12.90 3.24
C LYS A 35 -2.06 -11.94 4.31
N THR A 36 -3.37 -11.81 4.42
CA THR A 36 -4.04 -11.22 5.56
C THR A 36 -4.08 -12.26 6.68
N GLU A 37 -3.39 -11.99 7.78
CA GLU A 37 -3.42 -12.86 8.97
C GLU A 37 -4.70 -12.64 9.78
N SER A 38 -5.14 -11.38 9.89
CA SER A 38 -6.31 -11.00 10.68
C SER A 38 -6.76 -9.58 10.37
N ILE A 39 -8.05 -9.31 10.59
CA ILE A 39 -8.61 -7.96 10.70
C ILE A 39 -8.74 -7.66 12.20
N VAL A 40 -7.96 -6.71 12.69
CA VAL A 40 -7.77 -6.45 14.13
C VAL A 40 -8.65 -5.33 14.67
N GLY A 41 -9.23 -4.52 13.78
CA GLY A 41 -10.09 -3.40 14.14
C GLY A 41 -10.48 -2.58 12.92
N TYR A 42 -10.93 -1.36 13.17
CA TYR A 42 -11.25 -0.39 12.14
C TYR A 42 -10.95 1.02 12.65
N VAL A 43 -10.78 1.95 11.73
CA VAL A 43 -10.78 3.39 12.02
C VAL A 43 -12.01 4.04 11.41
N SER A 44 -12.57 5.02 12.10
CA SER A 44 -13.78 5.72 11.69
C SER A 44 -13.46 7.09 11.10
N PRO A 45 -14.29 7.59 10.17
CA PRO A 45 -14.21 8.96 9.68
C PRO A 45 -14.14 9.98 10.83
N GLN A 46 -13.28 10.99 10.68
CA GLN A 46 -13.16 12.13 11.59
C GLN A 46 -12.71 11.79 13.04
N GLN A 47 -12.56 10.52 13.39
CA GLN A 47 -12.02 10.09 14.68
C GLN A 47 -10.50 10.28 14.69
N CYS A 48 -10.00 10.86 15.78
CA CYS A 48 -8.57 10.98 16.02
C CYS A 48 -8.05 9.70 16.69
N TYR A 49 -6.86 9.26 16.27
CA TYR A 49 -6.18 8.10 16.80
C TYR A 49 -4.77 8.48 17.25
N ARG A 50 -4.25 7.75 18.24
CA ARG A 50 -2.81 7.68 18.50
C ARG A 50 -2.25 6.43 17.82
N LEU A 51 -1.13 6.58 17.12
CA LEU A 51 -0.37 5.46 16.59
C LEU A 51 0.41 4.79 17.73
N ASP A 52 -0.01 3.59 18.12
CA ASP A 52 0.70 2.76 19.09
C ASP A 52 1.49 1.66 18.39
N ALA A 53 2.44 1.04 19.08
CA ALA A 53 3.41 0.10 18.48
C ALA A 53 2.78 -1.08 17.71
N HIS A 54 1.52 -1.42 17.96
CA HIS A 54 0.82 -2.53 17.28
C HIS A 54 -0.66 -2.21 16.99
N SER A 55 -1.10 -0.96 17.14
CA SER A 55 -2.52 -0.62 17.06
C SER A 55 -2.75 0.88 16.83
N LEU A 56 -4.00 1.21 16.53
CA LEU A 56 -4.50 2.59 16.50
C LEU A 56 -5.51 2.75 17.64
N THR A 57 -5.21 3.62 18.58
CA THR A 57 -6.06 3.83 19.76
C THR A 57 -6.88 5.10 19.60
N PRO A 58 -8.23 5.04 19.62
CA PRO A 58 -9.04 6.23 19.52
C PRO A 58 -8.80 7.13 20.74
N ILE A 59 -8.76 8.44 20.51
CA ILE A 59 -8.64 9.43 21.57
C ILE A 59 -9.87 10.36 21.55
N GLU A 60 -10.41 10.67 22.73
CA GLU A 60 -11.61 11.50 22.86
C GLU A 60 -11.33 12.99 22.62
N GLU A 61 -10.13 13.45 22.98
CA GLU A 61 -9.70 14.82 22.74
C GLU A 61 -8.84 14.88 21.49
N SER A 62 -9.21 15.78 20.57
CA SER A 62 -8.32 16.27 19.53
C SER A 62 -7.22 17.10 20.19
N GLY A 63 -6.25 16.40 20.82
CA GLY A 63 -4.93 16.97 21.02
C GLY A 63 -4.49 17.63 19.71
N LYS A 64 -3.79 18.76 19.79
CA LYS A 64 -3.38 19.50 18.59
C LYS A 64 -2.67 18.55 17.64
N LEU A 65 -3.38 18.11 16.59
CA LEU A 65 -2.79 17.39 15.48
C LEU A 65 -1.67 18.29 14.97
N ASP A 66 -0.46 17.74 14.91
CA ASP A 66 0.63 18.44 14.25
C ASP A 66 0.34 18.43 12.75
N ILE A 67 -0.36 19.47 12.32
CA ILE A 67 -0.68 19.75 10.92
C ILE A 67 0.34 20.70 10.31
N SER A 68 1.54 20.81 10.89
CA SER A 68 2.60 21.62 10.31
C SER A 68 2.82 21.18 8.87
N LYS A 69 2.77 22.16 7.96
CA LYS A 69 2.97 21.90 6.54
C LYS A 69 4.45 21.59 6.35
N VAL A 70 4.74 20.35 6.00
CA VAL A 70 6.07 19.95 5.55
C VAL A 70 6.23 20.42 4.10
N GLU A 71 7.26 21.18 3.82
CA GLU A 71 7.58 21.56 2.44
C GLU A 71 8.22 20.35 1.74
N PRO A 72 7.68 19.90 0.60
CA PRO A 72 8.14 18.70 -0.07
C PRO A 72 9.52 18.91 -0.72
N GLU A 73 10.38 17.89 -0.62
CA GLU A 73 11.67 17.83 -1.30
C GLU A 73 11.70 16.59 -2.20
N ALA A 74 12.21 16.73 -3.43
CA ALA A 74 12.31 15.60 -4.35
C ALA A 74 13.35 14.58 -3.86
N PRO A 75 12.96 13.33 -3.56
CA PRO A 75 13.89 12.26 -3.21
C PRO A 75 14.70 11.80 -4.43
N PRO A 76 15.75 10.97 -4.24
CA PRO A 76 16.26 10.13 -5.31
C PRO A 76 15.10 9.33 -5.92
N HIS A 77 14.87 9.49 -7.23
CA HIS A 77 13.78 8.84 -7.94
C HIS A 77 14.23 8.42 -9.33
N VAL A 78 13.57 7.40 -9.88
CA VAL A 78 13.60 7.13 -11.33
C VAL A 78 12.47 7.90 -11.99
N ARG A 79 12.76 8.52 -13.14
CA ARG A 79 11.75 9.10 -14.03
C ARG A 79 11.54 8.15 -15.20
N CYS A 80 10.32 7.69 -15.41
CA CYS A 80 9.94 6.91 -16.57
C CYS A 80 8.73 7.53 -17.29
N THR A 81 8.79 7.57 -18.61
CA THR A 81 7.69 8.07 -19.44
C THR A 81 6.85 6.87 -19.92
N GLY A 82 5.53 7.00 -19.89
CA GLY A 82 4.66 5.93 -20.32
C GLY A 82 3.20 6.29 -20.51
N ASN A 83 2.42 5.30 -20.94
CA ASN A 83 0.98 5.44 -21.17
C ASN A 83 0.19 4.60 -20.18
N TRP A 84 -0.57 5.27 -19.31
CA TRP A 84 -1.51 4.62 -18.39
C TRP A 84 -2.79 4.22 -19.11
N ARG A 85 -3.06 2.92 -19.15
CA ARG A 85 -4.32 2.36 -19.64
C ARG A 85 -5.02 1.68 -18.48
N ALA A 86 -5.98 2.40 -17.89
CA ALA A 86 -6.89 1.81 -16.93
C ALA A 86 -7.73 0.71 -17.61
N ILE A 87 -8.06 -0.33 -16.86
CA ILE A 87 -9.18 -1.20 -17.25
C ILE A 87 -10.42 -0.61 -16.59
N GLU A 88 -11.41 -0.25 -17.40
CA GLU A 88 -12.63 0.41 -16.91
C GLU A 88 -13.53 -0.51 -16.08
N THR A 89 -13.33 -1.84 -16.14
CA THR A 89 -13.88 -2.86 -15.21
C THR A 89 -13.59 -4.25 -15.78
N VAL A 90 -12.89 -5.10 -15.04
CA VAL A 90 -12.92 -6.55 -15.25
C VAL A 90 -12.89 -7.23 -13.89
N GLU A 91 -13.82 -8.16 -13.66
CA GLU A 91 -13.73 -9.15 -12.59
C GLU A 91 -12.50 -10.05 -12.83
N SER A 92 -11.30 -9.63 -12.41
CA SER A 92 -10.10 -10.47 -12.49
C SER A 92 -9.39 -10.57 -11.14
N MET A 93 -9.13 -11.79 -10.67
CA MET A 93 -8.89 -12.11 -9.26
C MET A 93 -7.41 -12.35 -8.86
N GLN A 94 -6.38 -11.94 -9.60
CA GLN A 94 -5.05 -12.57 -9.37
C GLN A 94 -3.84 -11.72 -8.94
N ALA A 95 -3.94 -10.39 -8.82
CA ALA A 95 -2.82 -9.60 -8.25
C ALA A 95 -3.24 -8.35 -7.45
N ASN A 96 -4.50 -7.92 -7.56
CA ASN A 96 -5.04 -6.75 -6.89
C ASN A 96 -6.32 -7.14 -6.15
N ILE A 97 -6.51 -6.64 -4.94
CA ILE A 97 -7.73 -6.86 -4.16
C ILE A 97 -8.94 -6.10 -4.74
N LEU A 98 -8.69 -5.03 -5.50
CA LEU A 98 -9.73 -4.17 -6.07
C LEU A 98 -10.30 -4.72 -7.40
N GLY A 99 -9.63 -5.67 -8.05
CA GLY A 99 -10.14 -6.47 -9.18
C GLY A 99 -9.74 -5.99 -10.58
N GLY A 100 -9.58 -4.68 -10.79
CA GLY A 100 -9.13 -4.11 -12.07
C GLY A 100 -7.61 -4.10 -12.18
N LEU A 101 -7.08 -4.56 -13.33
CA LEU A 101 -5.64 -4.60 -13.60
C LEU A 101 -5.31 -4.03 -14.99
N GLY A 102 -5.17 -2.71 -15.06
CA GLY A 102 -4.74 -2.01 -16.27
C GLY A 102 -3.26 -2.21 -16.60
N THR A 103 -2.75 -1.44 -17.55
CA THR A 103 -1.35 -1.51 -17.97
C THR A 103 -0.74 -0.13 -18.02
N LEU A 104 0.45 0.03 -17.44
CA LEU A 104 1.32 1.17 -17.66
C LEU A 104 2.44 0.71 -18.59
N THR A 105 2.33 1.11 -19.86
CA THR A 105 3.35 0.81 -20.86
C THR A 105 4.46 1.84 -20.73
N LEU A 106 5.66 1.39 -20.35
CA LEU A 106 6.83 2.26 -20.17
C LEU A 106 7.80 2.07 -21.33
N ASN A 107 8.49 3.15 -21.69
CA ASN A 107 9.64 3.11 -22.60
C ASN A 107 10.90 2.65 -21.85
N ALA A 108 10.83 1.46 -21.22
CA ALA A 108 11.91 0.85 -20.47
C ALA A 108 11.75 -0.69 -20.48
N TYR A 109 12.88 -1.41 -20.46
CA TYR A 109 12.90 -2.87 -20.32
C TYR A 109 13.06 -3.32 -18.86
N GLU A 110 13.71 -2.48 -18.06
CA GLU A 110 13.94 -2.64 -16.63
C GLU A 110 13.74 -1.30 -15.93
N LEU A 111 13.38 -1.35 -14.65
CA LEU A 111 13.33 -0.18 -13.78
C LEU A 111 14.23 -0.40 -12.58
N ASN A 112 15.21 0.48 -12.42
CA ASN A 112 16.03 0.57 -11.23
C ASN A 112 15.46 1.72 -10.39
N ILE A 113 14.63 1.38 -9.40
CA ILE A 113 13.98 2.35 -8.52
C ILE A 113 14.91 2.58 -7.33
N PRO A 114 15.41 3.81 -7.12
CA PRO A 114 16.30 4.08 -6.01
C PRO A 114 15.60 3.97 -4.66
N GLU A 115 16.30 3.41 -3.68
CA GLU A 115 15.96 3.58 -2.28
C GLU A 115 16.14 5.04 -1.87
N ALA A 116 15.13 5.60 -1.20
CA ALA A 116 15.16 6.93 -0.62
C ALA A 116 14.98 6.86 0.90
N ALA A 117 15.65 7.75 1.61
CA ALA A 117 15.46 7.87 3.06
C ALA A 117 14.00 8.29 3.37
N PRO A 118 13.32 7.70 4.36
CA PRO A 118 11.93 8.02 4.67
C PRO A 118 11.84 9.31 5.50
N THR A 119 12.29 10.44 4.97
CA THR A 119 12.16 11.75 5.64
C THR A 119 10.75 12.31 5.44
N PRO A 120 10.27 13.18 6.36
CA PRO A 120 8.99 13.87 6.17
C PRO A 120 8.89 14.60 4.83
N GLU A 121 9.97 15.26 4.39
CA GLU A 121 10.02 16.07 3.17
C GLU A 121 9.92 15.21 1.91
N PHE A 122 10.62 14.07 1.89
CA PHE A 122 10.61 13.14 0.74
C PHE A 122 9.26 12.42 0.62
N LEU A 123 8.64 12.06 1.74
CA LEU A 123 7.31 11.46 1.72
C LEU A 123 6.24 12.49 1.33
N ALA A 124 6.37 13.74 1.80
CA ALA A 124 5.46 14.83 1.40
C ALA A 124 5.48 15.10 -0.11
N PHE A 125 6.61 14.86 -0.78
CA PHE A 125 6.70 14.96 -2.25
C PHE A 125 5.74 14.03 -2.99
N TYR A 126 5.37 12.90 -2.37
CA TYR A 126 4.48 11.86 -2.87
C TYR A 126 3.11 11.83 -2.19
N ASP A 127 2.70 12.92 -1.53
CA ASP A 127 1.46 12.97 -0.75
C ASP A 127 1.38 11.89 0.36
N ALA A 128 2.53 11.50 0.91
CA ALA A 128 2.65 10.63 2.07
C ALA A 128 3.17 11.39 3.30
N ARG A 129 3.07 10.79 4.48
CA ARG A 129 3.55 11.32 5.76
C ARG A 129 4.27 10.25 6.54
N LEU A 130 5.43 10.61 7.09
CA LEU A 130 6.07 9.82 8.14
C LEU A 130 5.33 10.05 9.45
N LEU A 131 5.00 8.97 10.14
CA LEU A 131 4.44 9.01 11.48
C LEU A 131 5.33 8.19 12.41
N ARG A 132 5.49 8.67 13.63
CA ARG A 132 6.18 7.94 14.71
C ARG A 132 5.15 7.38 15.68
N VAL A 133 5.46 6.24 16.30
CA VAL A 133 4.69 5.77 17.46
C VAL A 133 4.59 6.88 18.51
N GLY A 134 3.36 7.15 18.94
CA GLY A 134 2.99 8.26 19.81
C GLY A 134 2.30 9.42 19.07
N ASP A 135 2.47 9.53 17.74
CA ASP A 135 1.85 10.59 16.94
C ASP A 135 0.34 10.42 16.86
N LEU A 136 -0.34 11.56 16.65
CA LEU A 136 -1.78 11.62 16.45
C LEU A 136 -2.10 11.74 14.97
N LEU A 137 -3.15 11.05 14.52
CA LEU A 137 -3.60 11.11 13.13
C LEU A 137 -5.11 10.97 13.02
N THR A 138 -5.64 11.54 11.94
CA THR A 138 -6.98 11.28 11.42
C THR A 138 -6.85 10.71 10.01
N PHE A 139 -7.88 9.99 9.59
CA PHE A 139 -7.95 9.39 8.26
C PHE A 139 -8.89 10.19 7.37
N GLU A 140 -8.40 10.56 6.18
CA GLU A 140 -9.18 11.24 5.15
C GLU A 140 -10.09 10.22 4.47
N SER A 141 -11.23 9.94 5.09
CA SER A 141 -12.20 8.96 4.57
C SER A 141 -13.63 9.29 5.00
N ASP A 142 -14.59 8.90 4.16
CA ASP A 142 -16.03 8.97 4.43
C ASP A 142 -16.62 7.62 4.90
N GLN A 143 -15.81 6.56 5.01
CA GLN A 143 -16.22 5.23 5.47
C GLN A 143 -15.26 4.69 6.56
N ASN A 144 -15.69 3.64 7.26
CA ASN A 144 -14.79 2.95 8.17
C ASN A 144 -13.72 2.21 7.35
N LEU A 145 -12.47 2.29 7.80
CA LEU A 145 -11.36 1.60 7.15
C LEU A 145 -10.92 0.44 8.04
N PRO A 146 -10.88 -0.80 7.52
CA PRO A 146 -10.44 -1.94 8.31
C PRO A 146 -8.93 -1.84 8.57
N VAL A 147 -8.55 -2.22 9.79
CA VAL A 147 -7.17 -2.33 10.22
C VAL A 147 -6.81 -3.81 10.20
N THR A 148 -5.79 -4.16 9.43
CA THR A 148 -5.42 -5.55 9.17
C THR A 148 -3.98 -5.82 9.58
N ILE A 149 -3.65 -7.10 9.74
CA ILE A 149 -2.26 -7.56 9.78
C ILE A 149 -1.99 -8.30 8.49
N ILE A 150 -1.05 -7.78 7.70
CA ILE A 150 -0.55 -8.44 6.49
C ILE A 150 0.83 -9.03 6.79
N ASN A 151 1.09 -10.22 6.26
CA ASN A 151 2.39 -10.85 6.31
C ASN A 151 2.85 -11.16 4.88
N ILE A 152 4.05 -10.68 4.56
CA ILE A 152 4.64 -10.81 3.23
C ILE A 152 5.94 -11.59 3.37
N GLY A 153 6.07 -12.66 2.57
CA GLY A 153 7.20 -13.56 2.61
C GLY A 153 8.39 -13.04 1.80
N GLN A 154 9.59 -13.48 2.17
CA GLN A 154 10.85 -12.98 1.64
C GLN A 154 10.98 -13.10 0.11
N THR A 155 10.40 -14.14 -0.49
CA THR A 155 10.54 -14.41 -1.92
C THR A 155 9.27 -14.07 -2.69
N TYR A 156 8.32 -13.35 -2.08
CA TYR A 156 7.04 -13.01 -2.72
C TYR A 156 7.24 -12.25 -4.05
N VAL A 157 8.18 -11.31 -4.10
CA VAL A 157 8.44 -10.53 -5.32
C VAL A 157 8.91 -11.44 -6.47
N GLU A 158 9.95 -12.23 -6.24
CA GLU A 158 10.58 -13.05 -7.29
C GLU A 158 9.72 -14.27 -7.67
N ASP A 159 9.14 -14.96 -6.68
CA ASP A 159 8.49 -16.26 -6.87
C ASP A 159 6.97 -16.19 -7.05
N TYR A 160 6.37 -15.00 -6.90
CA TYR A 160 4.95 -14.75 -7.17
C TYR A 160 4.70 -13.49 -8.01
N LEU A 161 5.15 -12.32 -7.55
CA LEU A 161 4.82 -11.04 -8.19
C LEU A 161 5.32 -10.99 -9.62
N HIS A 162 6.60 -11.31 -9.86
CA HIS A 162 7.22 -11.26 -11.19
C HIS A 162 6.96 -12.50 -12.05
N VAL A 163 6.24 -13.49 -11.53
CA VAL A 163 5.84 -14.68 -12.28
C VAL A 163 4.63 -14.36 -13.15
N LYS A 164 4.81 -14.47 -14.47
CA LYS A 164 3.81 -14.11 -15.50
C LYS A 164 2.42 -14.70 -15.25
N ASP A 165 2.36 -15.98 -14.90
CA ASP A 165 1.10 -16.72 -14.70
C ASP A 165 0.60 -16.65 -13.24
N GLN A 166 1.17 -15.76 -12.41
CA GLN A 166 0.74 -15.50 -11.03
C GLN A 166 0.48 -14.00 -10.82
N GLY A 167 1.40 -13.27 -10.17
CA GLY A 167 1.25 -11.84 -9.94
C GLY A 167 1.37 -10.99 -11.21
N GLY A 168 1.97 -11.53 -12.27
CA GLY A 168 1.98 -10.91 -13.58
C GLY A 168 2.83 -9.65 -13.69
N GLY A 169 3.72 -9.37 -12.75
CA GLY A 169 4.64 -8.24 -12.73
C GLY A 169 4.35 -7.20 -11.67
N SER A 170 5.30 -6.29 -11.48
CA SER A 170 5.14 -5.13 -10.60
C SER A 170 4.01 -4.22 -11.06
N PHE A 171 3.37 -3.59 -10.10
CA PHE A 171 2.27 -2.65 -10.34
C PHE A 171 2.47 -1.36 -9.54
N ILE A 172 1.67 -0.37 -9.90
CA ILE A 172 1.41 0.83 -9.10
C ILE A 172 -0.10 1.09 -9.11
N GLU A 173 -0.62 1.64 -8.04
CA GLU A 173 -2.03 1.96 -7.93
C GLU A 173 -2.28 3.29 -7.23
N TYR A 174 -3.49 3.80 -7.43
CA TYR A 174 -4.06 4.87 -6.65
C TYR A 174 -5.54 4.59 -6.40
N HIS A 175 -6.06 5.15 -5.32
CA HIS A 175 -7.48 5.10 -4.98
C HIS A 175 -7.86 6.16 -3.95
N ASP A 176 -9.16 6.41 -3.81
CA ASP A 176 -9.72 7.44 -2.92
C ASP A 176 -9.66 7.12 -1.42
N ARG A 177 -9.08 5.97 -1.03
CA ARG A 177 -8.93 5.54 0.36
C ARG A 177 -7.47 5.72 0.81
N PRO A 178 -7.22 6.26 2.01
CA PRO A 178 -5.86 6.39 2.51
C PRO A 178 -5.33 5.03 2.95
N HIS A 179 -4.02 4.85 2.86
CA HIS A 179 -3.32 3.69 3.40
C HIS A 179 -2.45 4.07 4.60
N LEU A 180 -2.18 3.08 5.44
CA LEU A 180 -1.19 3.16 6.50
C LEU A 180 -0.41 1.85 6.49
N HIS A 181 0.92 1.92 6.48
CA HIS A 181 1.79 0.75 6.59
C HIS A 181 2.74 0.95 7.77
N MET A 182 2.67 0.05 8.75
CA MET A 182 3.54 0.08 9.94
C MET A 182 4.15 -1.31 10.20
N PRO A 183 5.49 -1.46 10.21
CA PRO A 183 6.14 -2.68 10.64
C PRO A 183 5.74 -3.04 12.08
N LEU A 184 5.33 -4.30 12.28
CA LEU A 184 4.99 -4.81 13.62
C LEU A 184 6.17 -5.46 14.33
N GLU A 185 7.31 -5.59 13.66
CA GLU A 185 8.49 -6.26 14.20
C GLU A 185 9.79 -5.67 13.65
N PRO A 186 10.89 -5.64 14.44
CA PRO A 186 12.17 -5.07 14.01
C PRO A 186 12.81 -5.74 12.79
N LYS A 187 12.41 -6.98 12.48
CA LYS A 187 12.93 -7.74 11.32
C LYS A 187 12.17 -7.48 10.02
N ALA A 188 11.02 -6.79 10.10
CA ALA A 188 10.29 -6.39 8.91
C ALA A 188 11.13 -5.34 8.14
N HIS A 189 11.20 -5.50 6.82
CA HIS A 189 12.10 -4.76 5.94
C HIS A 189 11.51 -4.72 4.53
N GLY A 190 12.31 -4.28 3.55
CA GLY A 190 11.82 -4.04 2.20
C GLY A 190 11.27 -2.62 2.09
N HIS A 191 10.44 -2.38 1.07
CA HIS A 191 10.13 -1.01 0.66
C HIS A 191 8.67 -0.82 0.26
N LEU A 192 8.11 0.33 0.66
CA LEU A 192 6.90 0.87 0.07
C LEU A 192 7.31 1.69 -1.16
N LEU A 193 6.78 1.34 -2.33
CA LEU A 193 6.96 2.18 -3.51
C LEU A 193 5.96 3.33 -3.46
N LEU A 194 6.44 4.54 -3.70
CA LEU A 194 5.61 5.72 -3.88
C LEU A 194 5.90 6.35 -5.24
N GLY A 195 4.85 6.92 -5.83
CA GLY A 195 4.89 7.50 -7.16
C GLY A 195 4.26 8.87 -7.24
N ARG A 196 4.67 9.64 -8.25
CA ARG A 196 4.03 10.89 -8.65
C ARG A 196 3.98 10.98 -10.16
N SER A 197 2.82 11.36 -10.71
CA SER A 197 2.67 11.63 -12.14
C SER A 197 2.92 13.10 -12.45
N GLU A 198 3.66 13.37 -13.52
CA GLU A 198 3.90 14.70 -14.10
C GLU A 198 3.60 14.66 -15.60
N GLY A 199 2.31 14.77 -15.98
CA GLY A 199 1.89 14.50 -17.36
C GLY A 199 2.03 13.00 -17.67
N ASP A 200 2.82 12.68 -18.69
CA ASP A 200 3.11 11.29 -19.10
C ASP A 200 4.35 10.70 -18.38
N ASP A 201 5.00 11.49 -17.52
CA ASP A 201 6.12 11.03 -16.70
C ASP A 201 5.65 10.53 -15.33
N TYR A 202 6.32 9.50 -14.84
CA TYR A 202 6.15 8.93 -13.52
C TYR A 202 7.48 8.95 -12.77
N LEU A 203 7.46 9.54 -11.58
CA LEU A 203 8.59 9.60 -10.66
C LEU A 203 8.36 8.55 -9.59
N LEU A 204 9.25 7.57 -9.47
CA LEU A 204 9.11 6.47 -8.51
C LEU A 204 10.31 6.41 -7.57
N SER A 205 10.03 6.20 -6.28
CA SER A 205 11.03 5.95 -5.24
C SER A 205 10.60 4.80 -4.35
N ALA A 206 11.56 4.11 -3.75
CA ALA A 206 11.34 3.03 -2.80
C ALA A 206 11.70 3.49 -1.38
N PHE A 207 10.79 3.37 -0.42
CA PHE A 207 11.00 3.83 0.95
C PHE A 207 10.99 2.66 1.93
N PRO A 208 12.06 2.45 2.71
CA PRO A 208 11.97 1.56 3.86
C PRO A 208 11.08 2.20 4.94
N ILE A 209 10.39 1.38 5.72
CA ILE A 209 9.63 1.85 6.89
C ILE A 209 10.38 1.41 8.15
N PRO A 210 11.03 2.32 8.89
CA PRO A 210 11.75 1.95 10.11
C PRO A 210 10.79 1.43 11.18
N PHE A 211 11.22 0.44 11.97
CA PHE A 211 10.45 -0.01 13.11
C PHE A 211 10.21 1.14 14.11
N GLY A 212 8.98 1.25 14.63
CA GLY A 212 8.54 2.38 15.46
C GLY A 212 8.03 3.59 14.66
N TYR A 213 7.94 3.46 13.33
CA TYR A 213 7.35 4.44 12.42
C TYR A 213 6.30 3.78 11.52
N ALA A 214 5.43 4.60 10.94
CA ALA A 214 4.50 4.22 9.89
C ALA A 214 4.58 5.22 8.74
N ILE A 215 4.21 4.78 7.54
CA ILE A 215 3.93 5.69 6.42
C ILE A 215 2.42 5.74 6.24
N TYR A 216 1.86 6.95 6.35
CA TYR A 216 0.49 7.25 5.93
C TYR A 216 0.50 7.76 4.50
N THR A 217 -0.28 7.14 3.63
CA THR A 217 -0.40 7.48 2.21
C THR A 217 -1.78 8.09 2.00
N LYS A 218 -1.83 9.33 1.53
CA LYS A 218 -3.10 10.04 1.32
C LYS A 218 -3.92 9.40 0.18
N PRO A 219 -5.24 9.69 0.14
CA PRO A 219 -6.04 9.36 -1.04
C PRO A 219 -5.39 9.85 -2.34
N PHE A 220 -5.48 9.03 -3.38
CA PHE A 220 -4.96 9.26 -4.73
C PHE A 220 -3.43 9.31 -4.89
N ALA A 221 -2.65 9.18 -3.81
CA ALA A 221 -1.20 9.01 -3.95
C ALA A 221 -0.89 7.68 -4.64
N LEU A 222 0.03 7.71 -5.63
CA LEU A 222 0.48 6.49 -6.30
C LEU A 222 1.34 5.69 -5.34
N HIS A 223 1.04 4.41 -5.18
CA HIS A 223 1.79 3.54 -4.28
C HIS A 223 1.75 2.08 -4.72
N ALA A 224 2.67 1.29 -4.16
CA ALA A 224 2.63 -0.16 -4.21
C ALA A 224 3.40 -0.75 -3.02
N ASP A 225 2.81 -1.72 -2.33
CA ASP A 225 3.37 -2.37 -1.15
C ASP A 225 3.88 -3.82 -1.32
N PRO A 226 3.98 -4.44 -2.52
CA PRO A 226 4.37 -5.84 -2.62
C PRO A 226 5.86 -6.10 -2.33
N TYR A 227 6.68 -5.06 -2.16
CA TYR A 227 8.10 -5.14 -1.83
C TYR A 227 8.40 -5.03 -0.33
N LEU A 228 7.37 -4.88 0.51
CA LEU A 228 7.51 -5.02 1.95
C LEU A 228 7.68 -6.51 2.32
N VAL A 229 8.40 -6.80 3.39
CA VAL A 229 8.68 -8.16 3.88
C VAL A 229 8.51 -8.22 5.39
N GLY A 230 7.77 -9.22 5.87
CA GLY A 230 7.43 -9.40 7.28
C GLY A 230 6.00 -8.98 7.60
N ARG A 231 5.72 -8.75 8.89
CA ARG A 231 4.39 -8.41 9.40
C ARG A 231 4.19 -6.90 9.50
N TYR A 232 3.09 -6.41 8.91
CA TYR A 232 2.70 -5.01 8.90
C TYR A 232 1.27 -4.84 9.42
N LEU A 233 1.04 -3.78 10.21
CA LEU A 233 -0.29 -3.22 10.39
C LEU A 233 -0.60 -2.44 9.13
N VAL A 234 -1.69 -2.82 8.45
CA VAL A 234 -2.09 -2.18 7.20
C VAL A 234 -3.53 -1.71 7.27
N ILE A 235 -3.75 -0.44 6.91
CA ILE A 235 -5.07 0.04 6.54
C ILE A 235 -5.16 0.00 5.02
N TYR A 236 -6.08 -0.82 4.52
CA TYR A 236 -6.52 -0.82 3.13
C TYR A 236 -8.01 -1.14 3.10
N SER A 237 -8.72 -0.67 2.09
CA SER A 237 -10.16 -0.94 1.95
C SER A 237 -10.52 -1.14 0.48
N ILE A 238 -11.73 -1.66 0.24
CA ILE A 238 -12.24 -1.83 -1.12
C ILE A 238 -12.98 -0.57 -1.52
N THR A 239 -12.67 -0.07 -2.71
CA THR A 239 -13.37 1.08 -3.30
C THR A 239 -13.69 0.82 -4.76
N LYS A 240 -14.62 1.61 -5.32
CA LYS A 240 -14.91 1.65 -6.75
C LYS A 240 -14.05 2.68 -7.48
N ASN A 241 -13.45 3.64 -6.76
CA ASN A 241 -12.63 4.70 -7.33
C ASN A 241 -11.16 4.36 -7.15
N TYR A 242 -10.66 3.53 -8.05
CA TYR A 242 -9.28 3.07 -8.07
C TYR A 242 -8.77 2.87 -9.48
N SER A 243 -7.46 2.83 -9.64
CA SER A 243 -6.82 2.26 -10.81
C SER A 243 -5.52 1.60 -10.40
N THR A 244 -5.36 0.35 -10.78
CA THR A 244 -4.13 -0.42 -10.59
C THR A 244 -3.63 -0.83 -11.95
N VAL A 245 -2.34 -0.61 -12.21
CA VAL A 245 -1.72 -0.93 -13.49
C VAL A 245 -0.44 -1.72 -13.29
N VAL A 246 -0.27 -2.78 -14.07
CA VAL A 246 1.00 -3.51 -14.14
C VAL A 246 1.95 -2.85 -15.12
N PHE A 247 3.23 -2.85 -14.78
CA PHE A 247 4.28 -2.34 -15.66
C PHE A 247 4.50 -3.30 -16.83
N ARG A 248 4.52 -2.74 -18.03
CA ARG A 248 4.77 -3.47 -19.27
C ARG A 248 5.73 -2.70 -20.18
N THR A 249 6.54 -3.44 -20.92
CA THR A 249 7.30 -2.87 -22.05
C THR A 249 6.36 -2.53 -23.20
N GLU A 250 6.86 -1.80 -24.21
CA GLU A 250 6.12 -1.58 -25.46
C GLU A 250 5.75 -2.89 -26.18
N THR A 251 6.57 -3.93 -26.01
CA THR A 251 6.32 -5.29 -26.53
C THR A 251 5.37 -6.11 -25.64
N LYS A 252 4.77 -5.52 -24.61
CA LYS A 252 3.85 -6.13 -23.63
C LYS A 252 4.49 -7.20 -22.73
N GLU A 253 5.80 -7.17 -22.56
CA GLU A 253 6.52 -8.02 -21.62
C GLU A 253 6.49 -7.44 -20.21
N VAL A 254 6.69 -8.29 -19.19
CA VAL A 254 6.81 -7.84 -17.80
C VAL A 254 8.11 -7.07 -17.64
N ILE A 255 8.02 -5.86 -17.10
CA ILE A 255 9.20 -5.07 -16.72
C ILE A 255 9.78 -5.64 -15.44
N LYS A 256 11.09 -5.90 -15.44
CA LYS A 256 11.82 -6.25 -14.22
C LYS A 256 12.07 -4.99 -13.41
N VAL A 257 11.68 -5.02 -12.14
CA VAL A 257 11.90 -3.91 -11.22
C VAL A 257 12.93 -4.33 -10.19
N HIS A 258 13.95 -3.51 -10.05
CA HIS A 258 15.00 -3.64 -9.05
C HIS A 258 14.96 -2.43 -8.13
N ILE A 259 15.06 -2.67 -6.83
CA ILE A 259 15.28 -1.60 -5.86
C ILE A 259 16.79 -1.47 -5.66
N THR A 260 17.34 -0.26 -5.84
CA THR A 260 18.79 -0.01 -5.91
C THR A 260 19.26 1.03 -4.93
#